data_AF-A0A6P2DUB2-F1
#
_entry.id   AF-A0A6P2DUB2-F1
#
_cell.length_a   1.000
_cell.length_b   1.000
_cell.length_c   1.000
_cell.angle_alpha   90.00
_cell.angle_beta   90.00
_cell.angle_gamma   90.00
#
_symmetry.space_group_name_H-M   'P 1'
#
loop_
_entity.id
_entity.type
_entity.pdbx_description
1 polymer ?
#
loop_
_entity_poly.entity_id
_entity_poly.type
_entity_poly.pdbx_seq_one_letter_code
_entity_poly.pdbx_strand_id
1 'polypeptide(L)'
;MANLSIKDVPDDLAERLRQRAARNHRSLQGELMAIIEQAIYTPEPAPVPRPGVVSIGWGGRPILRRGGKPIEQIAAEHRVRFPQPIRSGPNGVDILRAERDDR
;
A
#
# COMPACT_ATOMS: atom_id res chain seq x y z
N MET A 1 -7.46 -32.89 6.70
CA MET A 1 -6.20 -32.39 7.28
C MET A 1 -5.16 -32.37 6.18
N ALA A 2 -4.52 -31.23 5.93
CA ALA A 2 -3.43 -31.14 4.96
C ALA A 2 -2.10 -31.28 5.69
N ASN A 3 -1.25 -32.20 5.25
CA ASN A 3 0.09 -32.38 5.78
C ASN A 3 1.09 -31.79 4.78
N LEU A 4 1.94 -30.87 5.24
CA LEU A 4 3.02 -30.28 4.44
C LEU A 4 4.34 -30.92 4.86
N SER A 5 5.07 -31.46 3.89
CA SER A 5 6.42 -31.99 4.09
C SER A 5 7.39 -31.17 3.26
N ILE A 6 8.41 -30.61 3.90
CA ILE A 6 9.47 -29.83 3.27
C ILE A 6 10.70 -30.73 3.17
N LYS A 7 11.19 -30.97 1.94
CA LYS A 7 12.42 -31.72 1.69
C LYS A 7 13.59 -30.77 1.57
N ASP A 8 14.79 -31.29 1.83
CA ASP A 8 16.07 -30.60 1.62
C ASP A 8 16.20 -29.27 2.38
N VAL A 9 15.75 -29.25 3.64
CA VAL A 9 15.96 -28.08 4.51
C VAL A 9 17.43 -28.05 4.95
N PRO A 10 18.17 -26.95 4.69
CA PRO A 10 19.55 -26.81 5.17
C PRO A 10 19.59 -26.85 6.70
N ASP A 11 20.58 -27.53 7.26
CA ASP A 11 20.72 -27.71 8.72
C ASP A 11 20.78 -26.37 9.46
N ASP A 12 21.50 -25.38 8.90
CA ASP A 12 21.57 -24.01 9.44
C ASP A 12 20.20 -23.35 9.57
N LEU A 13 19.30 -23.61 8.61
CA LEU A 13 17.95 -23.06 8.59
C LEU A 13 17.08 -23.77 9.64
N ALA A 14 17.19 -25.10 9.71
CA ALA A 14 16.50 -25.89 10.73
C ALA A 14 16.91 -25.49 12.15
N GLU A 15 18.19 -25.16 12.37
CA GLU A 15 18.70 -24.73 13.66
C GLU A 15 18.21 -23.33 14.03
N ARG A 16 18.21 -22.38 13.08
CA ARG A 16 17.62 -21.04 13.28
C ARG A 16 16.12 -21.12 13.61
N LEU A 17 15.38 -22.02 12.96
CA LEU A 17 13.97 -22.26 13.25
C LEU A 17 13.77 -22.81 14.67
N ARG A 18 14.60 -23.78 15.10
CA ARG A 18 14.57 -24.31 16.47
C ARG A 18 14.87 -23.24 17.52
N GLN A 19 15.88 -22.41 17.30
CA GLN A 19 16.21 -21.31 18.20
C GLN A 19 15.08 -20.29 18.28
N ARG A 20 14.46 -19.95 17.15
CA ARG A 20 13.30 -19.05 17.09
C ARG A 20 12.10 -19.64 17.84
N ALA A 21 11.80 -20.93 17.63
CA ALA A 21 10.75 -21.64 18.33
C ALA A 21 10.98 -21.64 19.86
N ALA A 22 12.21 -21.89 20.30
CA ALA A 22 12.59 -21.85 21.72
C ALA A 22 12.41 -20.45 22.33
N ARG A 23 12.78 -19.39 21.61
CA ARG A 23 12.57 -17.99 22.03
C ARG A 23 11.09 -17.63 22.14
N ASN A 24 10.27 -18.15 21.24
CA ASN A 24 8.83 -17.90 21.23
C ASN A 24 8.04 -18.88 22.14
N HIS A 25 8.73 -19.78 22.84
CA HIS A 25 8.14 -20.85 23.66
C HIS A 25 7.12 -21.72 22.89
N ARG A 26 7.41 -21.99 21.61
CA ARG A 26 6.57 -22.79 20.71
C ARG A 26 7.27 -24.06 20.27
N SER A 27 6.49 -25.08 19.89
CA SER A 27 7.03 -26.24 19.19
C SER A 27 7.50 -25.84 17.79
N LEU A 28 8.39 -26.62 17.18
CA LEU A 28 8.87 -26.35 15.82
C LEU A 28 7.72 -26.28 14.79
N GLN A 29 6.75 -27.19 14.92
CA GLN A 29 5.55 -27.21 14.09
C GLN A 29 4.66 -25.97 14.33
N GLY A 30 4.52 -25.54 15.59
CA GLY A 30 3.77 -24.33 15.93
C GLY A 30 4.44 -23.06 15.41
N GLU A 31 5.77 -22.99 15.43
CA GLU A 31 6.51 -21.87 14.85
C GLU A 31 6.38 -21.82 13.33
N LEU A 32 6.45 -22.97 12.65
CA LEU A 32 6.20 -23.07 11.20
C LEU A 32 4.78 -22.59 10.86
N MET A 33 3.78 -23.02 11.62
CA MET A 33 2.40 -22.58 11.43
C MET A 33 2.29 -21.06 11.59
N ALA A 34 2.87 -20.50 12.65
CA ALA A 34 2.85 -19.07 12.89
C ALA A 34 3.53 -18.26 11.78
N ILE A 35 4.63 -18.75 11.21
CA ILE A 35 5.31 -18.10 10.08
C ILE A 35 4.43 -18.14 8.82
N ILE A 36 3.80 -19.28 8.54
CA ILE A 36 2.90 -19.43 7.38
C ILE A 36 1.69 -18.50 7.55
N GLU A 37 1.07 -18.47 8.72
CA GLU A 37 -0.04 -17.56 9.03
C GLU A 37 0.38 -16.11 8.87
N GLN A 38 1.55 -15.73 9.39
CA GLN A 38 2.08 -14.38 9.23
C GLN A 38 2.28 -14.03 7.76
N ALA A 39 2.82 -14.93 6.94
CA ALA A 39 3.04 -14.70 5.51
C ALA A 39 1.74 -14.59 4.70
N ILE A 40 0.67 -15.28 5.12
CA ILE A 40 -0.64 -15.25 4.44
C ILE A 40 -1.46 -14.03 4.88
N TYR A 41 -1.49 -13.73 6.18
CA TYR A 41 -2.39 -12.74 6.77
C TYR A 41 -1.77 -11.37 7.01
N THR A 42 -0.44 -11.25 7.02
CA THR A 42 0.18 -9.92 7.04
C THR A 42 0.08 -9.38 5.62
N PRO A 43 -0.77 -8.37 5.35
CA PRO A 43 -0.70 -7.68 4.07
C PRO A 43 0.73 -7.19 3.92
N GLU A 44 1.37 -7.52 2.78
CA GLU A 44 2.68 -7.01 2.44
C GLU A 44 2.65 -5.50 2.75
N PRO A 45 3.53 -4.99 3.64
CA PRO A 45 3.47 -3.59 4.04
C PRO A 45 3.52 -2.79 2.75
N ALA A 46 2.41 -2.10 2.46
CA ALA A 46 2.25 -1.36 1.22
C ALA A 46 3.53 -0.59 0.99
N PRO A 47 4.16 -0.72 -0.20
CA PRO A 47 5.51 -0.22 -0.42
C PRO A 47 5.56 1.21 0.08
N VAL A 48 6.25 1.42 1.20
CA VAL A 48 6.44 2.76 1.77
C VAL A 48 7.05 3.56 0.64
N PRO A 49 6.35 4.56 0.09
CA PRO A 49 6.87 5.26 -1.06
C PRO A 49 8.12 5.96 -0.58
N ARG A 50 9.27 5.49 -1.04
CA ARG A 50 10.53 6.20 -0.83
C ARG A 50 10.30 7.60 -1.37
N PRO A 51 10.64 8.67 -0.62
CA PRO A 51 10.49 10.01 -1.14
C PRO A 51 11.34 10.12 -2.41
N GLY A 52 10.66 10.23 -3.55
CA GLY A 52 11.24 10.34 -4.87
C GLY A 52 10.56 11.49 -5.61
N VAL A 53 11.32 12.14 -6.49
CA VAL A 53 10.77 13.11 -7.43
C VAL A 53 9.88 12.35 -8.41
N VAL A 54 8.59 12.65 -8.42
CA VAL A 54 7.61 12.02 -9.32
C VAL A 54 7.49 12.80 -10.63
N SER A 55 7.64 14.12 -10.54
CA SER A 55 7.50 15.02 -11.68
C SER A 55 8.14 16.39 -11.37
N ILE A 56 8.14 17.26 -12.38
CA ILE A 56 8.55 18.66 -12.25
C ILE A 56 7.28 19.50 -12.42
N GLY A 57 6.99 20.32 -11.41
CA GLY A 57 5.83 21.22 -11.42
C GLY A 57 6.05 22.44 -12.30
N TRP A 58 4.97 23.19 -12.53
CA TRP A 58 5.01 24.46 -13.23
C TRP A 58 5.96 25.44 -12.49
N GLY A 59 7.03 25.87 -13.15
CA GLY A 59 8.12 26.64 -12.53
C GLY A 59 9.39 25.85 -12.17
N GLY A 60 9.54 24.62 -12.65
CA GLY A 60 10.81 23.86 -12.56
C GLY A 60 11.07 23.23 -11.19
N ARG A 61 10.10 23.27 -10.27
CA ARG A 61 10.25 22.73 -8.92
C ARG A 61 9.94 21.22 -8.89
N PRO A 62 10.79 20.39 -8.27
CA PRO A 62 10.54 18.96 -8.17
C PRO A 62 9.32 18.67 -7.28
N ILE A 63 8.38 17.86 -7.77
CA ILE A 63 7.23 17.35 -7.03
C ILE A 63 7.66 16.06 -6.34
N LEU A 64 7.76 16.11 -5.01
CA LEU A 64 8.15 14.98 -4.18
C LEU A 64 6.92 14.16 -3.77
N ARG A 65 6.95 12.83 -3.98
CA ARG A 65 5.91 11.95 -3.40
C ARG A 65 6.13 11.87 -1.90
N ARG A 66 5.27 12.51 -1.11
CA ARG A 66 5.23 12.34 0.36
C ARG A 66 4.06 11.42 0.72
N GLY A 67 4.33 10.12 0.77
CA GLY A 67 3.32 9.12 1.11
C GLY A 67 2.34 8.82 -0.04
N GLY A 68 1.48 7.83 0.17
CA GLY A 68 0.32 7.54 -0.65
C GLY A 68 -0.90 7.39 0.24
N LYS A 69 -2.02 8.00 -0.13
CA LYS A 69 -3.32 7.72 0.48
C LYS A 69 -4.13 6.90 -0.52
N PRO A 70 -4.88 5.87 -0.10
CA PRO A 70 -5.80 5.18 -0.99
C PRO A 70 -6.88 6.15 -1.48
N ILE A 71 -7.39 5.92 -2.70
CA ILE A 71 -8.39 6.79 -3.33
C ILE A 71 -9.64 6.96 -2.46
N GLU A 72 -10.01 5.91 -1.72
CA GLU A 72 -11.14 5.92 -0.80
C GLU A 72 -10.94 6.88 0.37
N GLN A 73 -9.73 6.90 0.95
CA GLN A 73 -9.38 7.83 2.02
C GLN A 73 -9.37 9.27 1.52
N ILE A 74 -8.86 9.52 0.31
CA ILE A 74 -8.89 10.85 -0.32
C ILE A 74 -10.35 11.30 -0.50
N ALA A 75 -11.21 10.41 -1.00
CA ALA A 75 -12.62 10.71 -1.23
C ALA A 75 -13.39 10.97 0.09
N ALA A 76 -13.06 10.23 1.15
CA ALA A 76 -13.65 10.44 2.48
C ALA A 76 -13.20 11.80 3.08
N GLU A 77 -11.90 12.09 3.07
CA GLU A 77 -11.36 13.37 3.52
C GLU A 77 -11.96 14.55 2.74
N HIS A 78 -12.11 14.40 1.42
CA HIS A 78 -12.70 15.43 0.58
C HIS A 78 -14.18 15.67 0.88
N ARG A 79 -14.97 14.62 1.15
CA ARG A 79 -16.38 14.77 1.57
C ARG A 79 -16.53 15.45 2.93
N VAL A 80 -15.62 15.20 3.86
CA VAL A 80 -15.60 15.88 5.16
C VAL A 80 -15.23 17.35 5.00
N ARG A 81 -14.22 17.65 4.17
CA ARG A 81 -13.73 19.02 3.96
C ARG A 81 -14.67 19.88 3.12
N PHE A 82 -15.35 19.27 2.15
CA PHE A 82 -16.28 19.92 1.24
C PHE A 82 -17.61 19.14 1.22
N PRO A 83 -18.43 19.29 2.27
CA PRO A 83 -19.68 18.54 2.39
C PRO A 83 -20.71 18.94 1.34
N GLN A 84 -20.60 20.14 0.78
CA GLN A 84 -21.45 20.62 -0.31
C GLN A 84 -20.66 20.74 -1.62
N PRO A 85 -21.20 20.26 -2.75
CA PRO A 85 -20.61 20.49 -4.06
C PRO A 85 -20.47 21.99 -4.35
N ILE A 86 -19.30 22.41 -4.85
CA ILE A 86 -19.08 23.78 -5.29
C ILE A 86 -19.90 23.98 -6.58
N ARG A 87 -20.98 24.77 -6.48
CA ARG A 87 -21.86 25.09 -7.62
C ARG A 87 -21.60 26.44 -8.28
N SER A 88 -20.62 27.20 -7.76
CA SER A 88 -20.36 28.58 -8.16
C SER A 88 -19.53 28.74 -9.44
N GLY A 89 -19.16 27.64 -10.10
CA GLY A 89 -18.36 27.67 -11.33
C GLY A 89 -19.19 27.33 -12.58
N PRO A 90 -18.81 27.85 -13.76
CA PRO A 90 -19.38 27.39 -15.03
C PRO A 90 -19.14 25.89 -15.20
N ASN A 91 -20.07 25.21 -15.87
CA ASN A 91 -19.90 23.79 -16.15
C ASN A 91 -18.69 23.62 -17.07
N GLY A 92 -17.83 22.63 -16.79
CA GLY A 92 -16.67 22.33 -17.64
C GLY A 92 -17.07 22.07 -19.10
N VAL A 93 -18.28 21.54 -19.32
CA VAL A 93 -18.85 21.36 -20.66
C VAL A 93 -19.05 22.68 -21.38
N ASP A 94 -19.51 23.72 -20.68
CA ASP A 94 -19.78 25.02 -21.27
C ASP A 94 -18.48 25.76 -21.62
N ILE A 95 -17.44 25.60 -20.79
CA ILE A 95 -16.09 26.11 -21.09
C ILE A 95 -15.54 25.48 -22.37
N LEU A 96 -15.62 24.15 -22.49
CA LEU A 96 -15.11 23.43 -23.67
C LEU A 96 -15.87 23.76 -24.95
N ARG A 97 -17.18 24.02 -24.86
CA ARG A 97 -17.96 24.47 -26.01
C ARG A 97 -17.55 25.88 -26.45
N ALA A 98 -17.41 26.81 -25.50
CA ALA A 98 -16.95 28.16 -25.80
C ALA A 98 -15.58 28.18 -26.48
N GLU A 99 -14.60 27.42 -25.97
CA GLU A 99 -13.27 27.31 -26.61
C GLU A 99 -13.30 26.71 -28.01
N ARG A 100 -14.21 25.75 -28.26
CA ARG A 100 -14.35 25.13 -29.58
C ARG A 100 -14.99 26.08 -30.58
N ASP A 101 -16.00 26.83 -30.16
CA ASP A 101 -16.76 27.70 -31.04
C ASP A 101 -15.98 29.01 -31.36
N ASP A 102 -14.95 29.35 -30.59
CA ASP A 102 -14.00 30.46 -30.82
C ASP A 102 -12.86 30.13 -31.81
N ARG A 103 -12.79 28.91 -32.38
CA ARG A 103 -11.73 28.44 -33.29
C ARG A 103 -12.20 28.30 -34.74
#